data_AF-A0A7Y5ZAC2-F1
#
_entry.id   AF-A0A7Y5ZAC2-F1
#
_cell.length_a   1.000
_cell.length_b   1.000
_cell.length_c   1.000
_cell.angle_alpha   90.00
_cell.angle_beta   90.00
_cell.angle_gamma   90.00
#
_symmetry.space_group_name_H-M   'P 1'
#
loop_
_entity.id
_entity.type
_entity.pdbx_description
1 polymer ?
#
loop_
_entity_poly.entity_id
_entity_poly.type
_entity_poly.pdbx_seq_one_letter_code
_entity_poly.pdbx_strand_id
1 'polypeptide(L)'
;MYLLDSDAARKLCQYELIEELIVLLGCVMGDVAVLPQLKFQLRLTNDAKALEKLGTADAVELARRLIATAREVEVSAASANPLLELNRPDIDTGEATLFAAFWESADLSLVSGDKRAFIALSKVEAYR
;
A
#
# COMPACT_ATOMS: atom_id res chain seq x y z
N MET A 1 11.18 6.19 -3.54
CA MET A 1 10.62 5.19 -2.59
C MET A 1 9.25 4.76 -3.13
N TYR A 2 8.87 3.50 -2.94
CA TYR A 2 7.67 2.93 -3.58
C TYR A 2 6.59 2.64 -2.54
N LEU A 3 5.49 3.39 -2.58
CA LEU A 3 4.33 3.15 -1.72
C LEU A 3 3.46 2.06 -2.35
N LEU A 4 3.31 0.93 -1.66
CA LEU A 4 2.41 -0.13 -2.10
C LEU A 4 1.02 0.11 -1.54
N ASP A 5 0.03 0.04 -2.44
CA ASP A 5 -1.33 -0.26 -2.06
C ASP A 5 -1.39 -1.60 -1.30
N SER A 6 -2.29 -1.70 -0.33
CA SER A 6 -2.45 -2.88 0.50
C SER A 6 -2.89 -4.12 -0.30
N ASP A 7 -3.74 -3.96 -1.31
CA ASP A 7 -4.15 -5.09 -2.14
C ASP A 7 -3.02 -5.56 -3.05
N ALA A 8 -2.27 -4.62 -3.64
CA ALA A 8 -1.06 -4.91 -4.39
C ALA A 8 -0.03 -5.65 -3.52
N ALA A 9 0.29 -5.14 -2.33
CA ALA A 9 1.22 -5.77 -1.38
C ALA A 9 0.79 -7.20 -1.03
N ARG A 10 -0.51 -7.40 -0.74
CA ARG A 10 -1.05 -8.73 -0.45
C ARG A 10 -0.84 -9.71 -1.61
N LYS A 11 -1.20 -9.32 -2.82
CA LYS A 11 -1.08 -10.18 -4.02
C LYS A 11 0.38 -10.49 -4.33
N LEU A 12 1.26 -9.49 -4.25
CA LEU A 12 2.68 -9.70 -4.43
C LEU A 12 3.24 -10.71 -3.42
N CYS A 13 2.80 -10.67 -2.16
CA CYS A 13 3.17 -11.70 -1.19
C CYS A 13 2.58 -13.08 -1.54
N GLN A 14 1.30 -13.16 -1.92
CA GLN A 14 0.62 -14.42 -2.28
C GLN A 14 1.28 -15.14 -3.46
N TYR A 15 1.83 -14.38 -4.41
CA TYR A 15 2.53 -14.90 -5.58
C TYR A 15 4.04 -14.92 -5.42
N GLU A 16 4.55 -14.58 -4.23
CA GLU A 16 5.98 -14.55 -3.91
C GLU A 16 6.80 -13.60 -4.82
N LEU A 17 6.16 -12.53 -5.34
CA LEU A 17 6.72 -11.61 -6.34
C LEU A 17 7.37 -10.34 -5.77
N ILE A 18 7.45 -10.20 -4.44
CA ILE A 18 8.02 -8.99 -3.82
C ILE A 18 9.50 -8.84 -4.20
N GLU A 19 10.26 -9.94 -4.24
CA GLU A 19 11.69 -9.92 -4.54
C GLU A 19 11.95 -9.51 -6.00
N GLU A 20 11.15 -10.04 -6.93
CA GLU A 20 11.18 -9.69 -8.35
C GLU A 20 10.81 -8.22 -8.57
N LEU A 21 9.81 -7.72 -7.83
CA LEU A 21 9.40 -6.33 -7.92
C LEU A 21 10.55 -5.39 -7.53
N ILE A 22 11.21 -5.63 -6.40
CA ILE A 22 12.30 -4.74 -5.95
C ILE A 22 13.49 -4.79 -6.91
N VAL A 23 13.80 -5.95 -7.49
CA VAL A 23 14.83 -6.08 -8.53
C VAL A 23 14.45 -5.31 -9.79
N LEU A 24 13.20 -5.45 -10.26
CA LEU A 24 12.69 -4.74 -11.44
C LEU A 24 12.72 -3.21 -11.27
N LEU A 25 12.40 -2.75 -10.07
CA LEU A 25 12.40 -1.33 -9.72
C LEU A 25 13.78 -0.78 -9.36
N GLY A 26 14.81 -1.63 -9.33
CA GLY A 26 16.17 -1.25 -8.96
C GLY A 26 16.30 -0.73 -7.53
N CYS A 27 15.50 -1.26 -6.59
CA CYS A 27 15.45 -0.80 -5.20
C CYS A 27 15.63 -1.96 -4.21
N VAL A 28 15.70 -1.64 -2.92
CA VAL A 28 15.70 -2.65 -1.84
C VAL A 28 14.37 -2.65 -1.09
N MET A 29 14.13 -3.68 -0.26
CA MET A 29 12.88 -3.79 0.51
C MET A 29 12.67 -2.63 1.48
N GLY A 30 13.74 -1.99 1.96
CA GLY A 30 13.68 -0.76 2.77
C GLY A 30 13.26 0.50 2.00
N ASP A 31 13.31 0.46 0.66
CA ASP A 31 12.80 1.54 -0.20
C ASP A 31 11.31 1.37 -0.52
N VAL A 32 10.68 0.36 0.06
CA VAL A 32 9.24 0.12 -0.01
C VAL A 32 8.57 0.76 1.19
N ALA A 33 7.43 1.39 0.94
CA ALA A 33 6.59 2.00 1.95
C ALA A 33 5.20 1.37 1.94
N VAL A 34 4.59 1.24 3.11
CA VAL A 34 3.26 0.64 3.30
C VAL A 34 2.45 1.44 4.31
N LEU A 35 1.13 1.31 4.25
CA LEU A 35 0.26 1.83 5.29
C LEU A 35 0.34 0.97 6.56
N PRO A 36 0.32 1.57 7.77
CA PRO A 36 0.41 0.85 9.05
C PRO A 36 -0.67 -0.24 9.23
N GLN A 37 -1.80 -0.09 8.54
CA GLN A 37 -2.93 -1.01 8.59
C GLN A 37 -2.65 -2.36 7.91
N LEU A 38 -1.64 -2.44 7.04
CA LEU A 38 -1.34 -3.62 6.23
C LEU A 38 -1.12 -4.88 7.10
N LYS A 39 -0.36 -4.77 8.19
CA LYS A 39 -0.11 -5.90 9.12
C LYS A 39 -1.39 -6.52 9.68
N PHE A 40 -2.41 -5.69 9.93
CA PHE A 40 -3.71 -6.14 10.43
C PHE A 40 -4.58 -6.70 9.29
N GLN A 41 -4.55 -6.09 8.11
CA GLN A 41 -5.25 -6.58 6.92
C GLN A 41 -4.75 -7.97 6.47
N LEU A 42 -3.45 -8.22 6.64
CA LEU A 42 -2.81 -9.52 6.39
C LEU A 42 -2.94 -10.50 7.56
N ARG A 43 -3.48 -10.06 8.70
CA ARG A 43 -3.72 -10.88 9.91
C ARG A 43 -2.47 -11.56 10.47
N LEU A 44 -1.30 -10.92 10.33
CA LEU A 44 0.00 -11.52 10.65
C LEU A 44 0.22 -11.86 12.14
N THR A 45 -0.66 -11.39 13.03
CA THR A 45 -0.65 -11.73 14.47
C THR A 45 -1.29 -13.08 14.78
N ASN A 46 -1.94 -13.73 13.80
CA ASN A 46 -2.54 -15.05 13.94
C ASN A 46 -2.15 -15.92 12.75
N ASP A 47 -1.27 -16.88 12.98
CA ASP A 47 -0.65 -17.71 11.94
C ASP A 47 -1.67 -18.47 11.09
N ALA A 48 -2.70 -19.04 11.72
CA ALA A 48 -3.75 -19.76 10.99
C ALA A 48 -4.52 -18.82 10.05
N LYS A 49 -4.87 -17.62 10.52
CA LYS A 49 -5.58 -16.62 9.71
C LYS A 49 -4.69 -15.98 8.65
N ALA A 50 -3.41 -15.80 8.93
CA ALA A 50 -2.43 -15.31 7.97
C ALA A 50 -2.24 -16.33 6.84
N LEU A 51 -2.11 -17.61 7.18
CA LEU A 51 -2.00 -18.70 6.21
C LEU A 51 -3.28 -18.82 5.37
N GLU A 52 -4.46 -18.75 5.97
CA GLU A 52 -5.74 -18.71 5.24
C GLU A 52 -5.79 -17.54 4.23
N LYS A 53 -5.25 -16.37 4.62
CA LYS A 53 -5.27 -15.15 3.82
C LYS A 53 -4.21 -15.15 2.71
N LEU A 54 -3.02 -15.69 2.97
CA LEU A 54 -1.84 -15.60 2.10
C LEU A 54 -1.57 -16.89 1.30
N GLY A 55 -2.17 -18.02 1.69
CA GLY A 55 -2.15 -19.27 0.93
C GLY A 55 -1.00 -20.22 1.29
N THR A 56 0.22 -19.72 1.44
CA THR A 56 1.41 -20.53 1.74
C THR A 56 2.19 -20.00 2.94
N ALA A 57 2.99 -20.87 3.58
CA ALA A 57 3.87 -20.46 4.68
C ALA A 57 4.94 -19.47 4.19
N ASP A 58 5.45 -19.67 2.97
CA ASP A 58 6.44 -18.78 2.34
C ASP A 58 5.87 -17.38 2.10
N ALA A 59 4.63 -17.28 1.62
CA ALA A 59 3.94 -16.00 1.47
C ALA A 59 3.72 -15.28 2.82
N VAL A 60 3.44 -16.03 3.90
CA VAL A 60 3.33 -15.47 5.27
C VAL A 60 4.67 -14.92 5.73
N GLU A 61 5.76 -15.66 5.52
CA GLU A 61 7.09 -15.22 5.91
C GLU A 61 7.56 -14.01 5.09
N LEU A 62 7.30 -14.00 3.78
CA LEU A 62 7.56 -12.87 2.91
C LEU A 62 6.79 -11.61 3.36
N ALA A 63 5.51 -11.76 3.74
CA ALA A 63 4.73 -10.65 4.28
C ALA A 63 5.27 -10.13 5.60
N ARG A 64 5.72 -11.00 6.51
CA ARG A 64 6.36 -10.60 7.77
C ARG A 64 7.65 -9.83 7.53
N ARG A 65 8.51 -10.33 6.62
CA ARG A 65 9.72 -9.64 6.19
C ARG A 65 9.40 -8.27 5.62
N LEU A 66 8.46 -8.18 4.68
CA LEU A 66 8.02 -6.92 4.09
C LEU A 66 7.61 -5.92 5.17
N ILE A 67 6.73 -6.30 6.11
CA ILE A 67 6.29 -5.41 7.19
C ILE A 67 7.45 -5.02 8.12
N ALA A 68 8.38 -5.91 8.39
CA ALA A 68 9.52 -5.63 9.27
C ALA A 68 10.53 -4.65 8.66
N THR A 69 10.65 -4.62 7.32
CA THR A 69 11.66 -3.82 6.62
C THR A 69 11.11 -2.58 5.92
N ALA A 70 9.84 -2.62 5.50
CA ALA A 70 9.21 -1.51 4.79
C ALA A 70 9.02 -0.32 5.73
N ARG A 71 9.05 0.88 5.17
CA ARG A 71 8.73 2.09 5.91
C ARG A 71 7.23 2.22 6.09
N GLU A 72 6.77 2.38 7.32
CA GLU A 72 5.38 2.78 7.56
C GLU A 72 5.21 4.27 7.18
N VAL A 73 4.21 4.58 6.35
CA VAL A 73 3.85 5.98 6.04
C VAL A 73 2.74 6.42 6.98
N GLU A 74 3.00 7.47 7.75
CA GLU A 74 1.98 8.13 8.56
C GLU A 74 1.28 9.19 7.72
N VAL A 75 -0.06 9.20 7.77
CA VAL A 75 -0.87 10.26 7.18
C VAL A 75 -1.23 11.25 8.26
N SER A 76 -0.87 12.51 8.08
CA SER A 76 -1.32 13.56 8.98
C SER A 76 -2.80 13.83 8.76
N ALA A 77 -3.57 13.92 9.85
CA ALA A 77 -4.99 14.24 9.79
C ALA A 77 -5.29 15.57 9.06
N ALA A 78 -4.34 16.51 9.06
CA ALA A 78 -4.51 17.80 8.39
C ALA A 78 -4.42 17.71 6.86
N SER A 79 -3.61 16.80 6.33
CA SER A 79 -3.37 16.65 4.89
C SER A 79 -4.29 15.61 4.25
N ALA A 80 -4.96 14.80 5.07
CA ALA A 80 -6.05 13.95 4.64
C ALA A 80 -7.31 14.76 4.26
N ASN A 81 -7.52 15.96 4.81
CA ASN A 81 -8.77 16.73 4.61
C ASN A 81 -9.16 16.96 3.15
N PRO A 82 -8.30 17.46 2.23
CA PRO A 82 -8.72 17.72 0.85
C PRO A 82 -9.15 16.45 0.08
N LEU A 83 -8.50 15.31 0.35
CA LEU A 83 -8.77 14.03 -0.30
C LEU A 83 -9.85 13.20 0.41
N LEU A 84 -10.04 13.36 1.71
CA LEU A 84 -11.13 12.77 2.47
C LEU A 84 -12.45 13.55 2.30
N GLU A 85 -12.38 14.86 2.04
CA GLU A 85 -13.54 15.71 1.70
C GLU A 85 -14.02 15.50 0.25
N LEU A 86 -13.20 14.87 -0.59
CA LEU A 86 -13.60 14.34 -1.90
C LEU A 86 -14.57 13.18 -1.67
N ASN A 87 -15.85 13.51 -1.44
CA ASN A 87 -16.94 12.54 -1.34
C ASN A 87 -17.17 11.90 -2.72
N ARG A 88 -16.32 10.92 -3.06
CA ARG A 88 -16.39 10.16 -4.29
C ARG A 88 -16.64 8.68 -3.99
N PRO A 89 -17.71 8.10 -4.52
CA PRO A 89 -18.04 6.68 -4.30
C PRO A 89 -17.01 5.71 -4.93
N ASP A 90 -16.10 6.22 -5.75
CA ASP A 90 -15.06 5.45 -6.44
C ASP A 90 -13.69 5.47 -5.73
N ILE A 91 -13.59 6.09 -4.54
CA ILE A 91 -12.39 6.07 -3.70
C ILE A 91 -12.79 5.56 -2.32
N ASP A 92 -12.26 4.41 -1.91
CA ASP A 92 -12.54 3.91 -0.56
C ASP A 92 -11.67 4.61 0.51
N THR A 93 -11.96 4.37 1.78
CA THR A 93 -11.23 5.02 2.89
C THR A 93 -9.75 4.63 2.96
N GLY A 94 -9.40 3.43 2.51
CA GLY A 94 -8.00 2.97 2.42
C GLY A 94 -7.27 3.68 1.28
N GLU A 95 -7.89 3.78 0.11
CA GLU A 95 -7.37 4.51 -1.04
C GLU A 95 -7.22 6.00 -0.76
N ALA A 96 -8.19 6.63 -0.11
CA ALA A 96 -8.10 8.04 0.28
C ALA A 96 -6.91 8.29 1.23
N THR A 97 -6.69 7.38 2.18
CA THR A 97 -5.53 7.42 3.09
C THR A 97 -4.23 7.25 2.30
N LEU A 98 -4.18 6.30 1.38
CA LEU A 98 -3.03 6.04 0.51
C LEU A 98 -2.68 7.25 -0.36
N PHE A 99 -3.70 7.90 -0.96
CA PHE A 99 -3.52 9.10 -1.78
C PHE A 99 -3.10 10.31 -0.94
N ALA A 100 -3.59 10.46 0.29
CA ALA A 100 -3.12 11.50 1.20
C ALA A 100 -1.64 11.32 1.54
N ALA A 101 -1.23 10.09 1.91
CA ALA A 101 0.18 9.75 2.11
C ALA A 101 1.05 10.07 0.88
N PHE A 102 0.56 9.71 -0.31
CA PHE A 102 1.24 9.97 -1.57
C PHE A 102 1.36 11.48 -1.87
N TRP A 103 0.31 12.25 -1.61
CA TRP A 103 0.27 13.69 -1.87
C TRP A 103 1.26 14.48 -1.00
N GLU A 104 1.47 14.06 0.25
CA GLU A 104 2.40 14.71 1.17
C GLU A 104 3.88 14.53 0.78
N SER A 105 4.21 13.51 -0.02
CA SER A 105 5.58 13.11 -0.28
C SER A 105 5.92 13.16 -1.77
N ALA A 106 6.66 14.20 -2.18
CA ALA A 106 7.10 14.38 -3.56
C ALA A 106 8.04 13.27 -4.08
N ASP A 107 8.67 12.50 -3.18
CA ASP A 107 9.65 11.45 -3.50
C ASP A 107 9.07 10.02 -3.54
N LEU A 108 7.74 9.90 -3.43
CA LEU A 108 7.05 8.62 -3.53
C LEU A 108 6.63 8.31 -4.96
N SER A 109 6.60 7.02 -5.28
CA SER A 109 5.93 6.47 -6.46
C SER A 109 4.90 5.45 -5.97
N LEU A 110 3.66 5.56 -6.45
CA LEU A 110 2.56 4.70 -6.02
C LEU A 110 2.47 3.45 -6.89
N VAL A 111 2.41 2.27 -6.24
CA VAL A 111 2.16 0.98 -6.89
C VAL A 111 0.78 0.48 -6.45
N SER A 112 -0.17 0.47 -7.38
CA SER A 112 -1.52 -0.06 -7.16
C SER A 112 -2.02 -0.80 -8.40
N GLY A 113 -2.85 -1.81 -8.17
CA GLY A 113 -3.60 -2.50 -9.23
C GLY A 113 -4.99 -1.90 -9.49
N ASP A 114 -5.44 -0.93 -8.69
CA ASP A 114 -6.79 -0.37 -8.81
C ASP A 114 -6.87 0.73 -9.87
N LYS A 115 -7.28 0.33 -11.07
CA LYS A 115 -7.52 1.25 -12.19
C LYS A 115 -8.61 2.28 -11.88
N ARG A 116 -9.66 1.91 -11.12
CA ARG A 116 -10.78 2.81 -10.83
C ARG A 116 -10.31 3.93 -9.92
N ALA A 117 -9.50 3.60 -8.91
CA ALA A 117 -8.90 4.56 -8.00
C ALA A 117 -8.02 5.57 -8.77
N PHE A 118 -7.17 5.11 -9.69
CA PHE A 118 -6.37 6.01 -10.55
C PHE A 118 -7.22 6.91 -11.45
N ILE A 119 -8.32 6.40 -12.03
CA ILE A 119 -9.25 7.21 -12.82
C ILE A 119 -9.96 8.26 -11.94
N ALA A 120 -10.28 7.90 -10.70
CA ALA A 120 -10.88 8.85 -9.77
C ALA A 120 -9.87 9.94 -9.37
N LEU A 121 -8.62 9.56 -9.10
CA LEU A 121 -7.53 10.47 -8.75
C LEU A 121 -7.20 11.44 -9.89
N SER A 122 -7.14 10.98 -11.14
CA SER A 122 -6.83 11.86 -12.29
C SER A 122 -7.87 12.95 -12.56
N LYS A 123 -9.08 12.78 -12.03
CA LYS A 123 -10.19 13.74 -12.09
C LYS A 123 -10.23 14.66 -10.87
N VAL A 124 -9.26 14.57 -9.97
CA VAL A 124 -9.06 15.55 -8.90
C VAL A 124 -8.27 16.69 -9.51
N GLU A 125 -8.92 17.83 -9.74
CA GLU A 125 -8.21 19.04 -10.12
C GLU A 125 -7.35 19.48 -8.92
N ALA A 126 -6.05 19.24 -9.04
CA ALA A 126 -5.09 19.84 -8.14
C ALA A 126 -5.17 21.36 -8.33
N TYR A 127 -5.74 22.08 -7.36
CA TYR A 127 -5.40 23.50 -7.18
C TYR A 127 -3.90 23.54 -6.92
N ARG A 128 -3.14 23.91 -7.94
CA ARG A 128 -1.72 24.23 -7.84
C ARG A 128 -1.55 25.73 -7.89
#